data_AF-A0A2N6FDI1-F1
#
_entry.id   AF-A0A2N6FDI1-F1
#
_cell.length_a   1.000
_cell.length_b   1.000
_cell.length_c   1.000
_cell.angle_alpha   90.00
_cell.angle_beta   90.00
_cell.angle_gamma   90.00
#
_symmetry.space_group_name_H-M   'P 1'
#
loop_
_entity.id
_entity.type
_entity.pdbx_description
1 polymer ?
#
loop_
_entity_poly.entity_id
_entity_poly.type
_entity_poly.pdbx_seq_one_letter_code
_entity_poly.pdbx_strand_id
1 'polypeptide(L)'
;MRILSVQIFLIFLLITSGCTGVHRAAPEQATAEQATAEQATTEQATTEQATTEQATTEQAAVEQAAVEQTTAIQTTAEQTSDVQAMFSRLPVAEVNFLPLDRERLEYEVGFLWFDRLAAGRFELERFDKPGHYRATLEVRTLGMAALFTRNRRERYESHFVRGRDGYFHSRSFITRRYKGKGESLTDRGKALFFDTEKNEVLYQRSENGRLTSEKRLPLPPQHEVFDFLCAYWNLRLGMYGPLVPGTHMEIPSYAFKGGSEIKVEVLTADEQKELDSFPEGGVLCRLYLDEEIFQTGGGKLFVWLNDERQIGSAIAVDVLGLGDVRGSMTSAQHVEAPPLKFDDSEHPIHVEAAPFDE
;
A
#
# COMPACT_ATOMS: atom_id res chain seq x y z
N MET A 1 -17.73 34.24 -9.38
CA MET A 1 -17.94 32.97 -10.10
C MET A 1 -16.74 32.57 -10.99
N ARG A 2 -15.50 32.62 -10.47
CA ARG A 2 -14.29 32.17 -11.23
C ARG A 2 -13.37 31.23 -10.44
N ILE A 3 -13.45 31.22 -9.11
CA ILE A 3 -12.65 30.31 -8.24
C ILE A 3 -13.15 28.85 -8.34
N LEU A 4 -14.47 28.66 -8.45
CA LEU A 4 -15.08 27.32 -8.55
C LEU A 4 -14.63 26.54 -9.80
N SER A 5 -14.36 27.23 -10.92
CA SER A 5 -13.86 26.59 -12.13
C SER A 5 -12.46 26.01 -11.97
N VAL A 6 -11.57 26.65 -11.21
CA VAL A 6 -10.19 26.17 -10.99
C VAL A 6 -10.19 24.96 -10.06
N GLN A 7 -11.02 24.96 -9.02
CA GLN A 7 -11.18 23.83 -8.10
C GLN A 7 -11.75 22.58 -8.80
N ILE A 8 -12.72 22.74 -9.71
CA ILE A 8 -13.22 21.65 -10.55
C ILE A 8 -12.15 21.17 -11.53
N PHE A 9 -11.33 22.08 -12.09
CA PHE A 9 -10.25 21.71 -13.03
C PHE A 9 -9.13 20.90 -12.36
N LEU A 10 -8.76 21.24 -11.11
CA LEU A 10 -7.75 20.48 -10.35
C LEU A 10 -8.24 19.05 -10.09
N ILE A 11 -9.49 18.89 -9.64
CA ILE A 11 -10.11 17.56 -9.47
C ILE A 11 -10.11 16.78 -10.79
N PHE A 12 -10.41 17.44 -11.92
CA PHE A 12 -10.42 16.82 -13.25
C PHE A 12 -9.04 16.31 -13.70
N LEU A 13 -7.98 17.07 -13.43
CA LEU A 13 -6.60 16.74 -13.84
C LEU A 13 -6.07 15.45 -13.17
N LEU A 14 -6.62 15.11 -12.00
CA LEU A 14 -6.16 14.00 -11.16
C LEU A 14 -6.89 12.68 -11.43
N ILE A 15 -7.97 12.73 -12.22
CA ILE A 15 -8.75 11.56 -12.61
C ILE A 15 -8.20 10.97 -13.93
N THR A 16 -7.47 11.76 -14.72
CA THR A 16 -7.01 11.45 -16.08
C THR A 16 -5.53 11.03 -16.20
N SER A 17 -4.65 11.38 -15.25
CA SER A 17 -3.25 10.93 -15.24
C SER A 17 -3.12 9.43 -14.91
N GLY A 18 -3.36 8.59 -15.91
CA GLY A 18 -3.33 7.12 -15.76
C GLY A 18 -3.58 6.33 -17.05
N CYS A 19 -3.29 6.93 -18.21
CA CYS A 19 -3.45 6.33 -19.54
C CYS A 19 -2.27 6.70 -20.47
N THR A 20 -1.18 5.92 -20.44
CA THR A 20 -0.25 5.83 -21.57
C THR A 20 -0.66 4.63 -22.43
N GLY A 21 -1.36 4.92 -23.53
CA GLY A 21 -1.80 3.92 -24.50
C GLY A 21 -1.45 4.39 -25.91
N VAL A 22 -0.35 3.90 -26.45
CA VAL A 22 0.05 4.18 -27.84
C VAL A 22 -0.92 3.46 -28.77
N HIS A 23 -1.56 4.20 -29.68
CA HIS A 23 -2.06 3.62 -30.92
C HIS A 23 -1.76 4.52 -32.12
N ARG A 24 -1.02 3.94 -33.07
CA ARG A 24 -0.62 4.53 -34.34
C ARG A 24 -1.67 4.19 -35.40
N ALA A 25 -2.23 5.20 -36.04
CA ALA A 25 -2.86 5.12 -37.36
C ALA A 25 -2.72 6.48 -38.05
N ALA A 26 -2.52 6.47 -39.37
CA ALA A 26 -2.27 7.62 -40.22
C ALA A 26 -2.92 7.34 -41.60
N PRO A 27 -2.86 8.24 -42.59
CA PRO A 27 -3.22 9.66 -42.56
C PRO A 27 -4.18 10.02 -43.72
N GLU A 28 -4.75 11.23 -43.76
CA GLU A 28 -5.32 11.78 -45.00
C GLU A 28 -5.20 13.32 -45.12
N GLN A 29 -4.63 13.73 -46.27
CA GLN A 29 -4.74 14.98 -47.09
C GLN A 29 -5.57 16.18 -46.58
N ALA A 30 -5.30 17.46 -46.91
CA ALA A 30 -4.30 18.24 -47.69
C ALA A 30 -4.34 19.72 -47.14
N THR A 31 -3.60 20.77 -47.53
CA THR A 31 -3.08 21.25 -48.84
C THR A 31 -1.99 22.34 -48.62
N ALA A 32 -1.17 22.60 -49.67
CA ALA A 32 -0.17 23.67 -49.93
C ALA A 32 -0.15 24.95 -49.04
N GLU A 33 1.00 25.62 -48.81
CA GLU A 33 1.75 26.40 -49.82
C GLU A 33 3.24 26.72 -49.50
N GLN A 34 4.02 26.97 -50.58
CA GLN A 34 5.28 27.74 -50.72
C GLN A 34 6.51 27.32 -49.87
N ALA A 35 7.57 26.73 -50.44
CA ALA A 35 8.61 27.34 -51.31
C ALA A 35 9.48 28.39 -50.57
N THR A 36 10.78 28.17 -50.41
CA THR A 36 11.83 28.53 -51.39
C THR A 36 13.10 27.66 -51.19
N ALA A 37 13.92 27.50 -52.23
CA ALA A 37 15.10 26.62 -52.23
C ALA A 37 16.39 27.33 -52.68
N GLU A 38 17.53 26.93 -52.10
CA GLU A 38 18.92 26.99 -52.60
C GLU A 38 19.62 25.72 -52.07
N GLN A 39 20.15 24.80 -52.89
CA GLN A 39 21.51 24.79 -53.50
C GLN A 39 22.64 25.03 -52.46
N ALA A 40 23.76 24.31 -52.38
CA ALA A 40 24.28 23.04 -52.92
C ALA A 40 25.47 22.59 -51.98
N THR A 41 26.26 21.51 -52.12
CA THR A 41 26.55 20.52 -53.18
C THR A 41 27.06 19.20 -52.54
N THR A 42 27.50 18.21 -53.32
CA THR A 42 28.12 16.93 -52.88
C THR A 42 29.63 16.99 -52.62
N GLU A 43 30.09 16.24 -51.61
CA GLU A 43 31.33 15.40 -51.50
C GLU A 43 31.42 14.95 -50.01
N GLN A 44 31.97 13.81 -49.58
CA GLN A 44 32.69 12.67 -50.17
C GLN A 44 32.35 11.40 -49.35
N ALA A 45 32.74 10.21 -49.83
CA ALA A 45 32.57 8.95 -49.08
C ALA A 45 33.92 8.28 -48.78
N THR A 46 34.21 8.01 -47.49
CA THR A 46 35.12 6.94 -47.08
C THR A 46 34.82 6.47 -45.65
N THR A 47 34.76 5.15 -45.48
CA THR A 47 34.68 4.44 -44.19
C THR A 47 36.03 4.42 -43.49
N GLU A 48 36.06 4.60 -42.16
CA GLU A 48 36.84 3.75 -41.25
C GLU A 48 36.40 3.89 -39.77
N GLN A 49 36.41 2.74 -39.07
CA GLN A 49 36.56 2.51 -37.62
C GLN A 49 35.88 3.41 -36.57
N ALA A 50 34.98 2.79 -35.79
CA ALA A 50 34.80 3.11 -34.37
C ALA A 50 34.42 1.82 -33.59
N THR A 51 35.39 1.22 -32.91
CA THR A 51 35.19 0.02 -32.08
C THR A 51 35.17 0.42 -30.61
N THR A 52 34.15 -0.01 -29.87
CA THR A 52 34.15 -0.21 -28.40
C THR A 52 34.82 0.85 -27.50
N GLU A 53 34.05 1.84 -27.04
CA GLU A 53 34.37 2.55 -25.78
C GLU A 53 33.12 3.15 -25.10
N GLN A 54 32.19 2.30 -24.63
CA GLN A 54 31.03 2.78 -23.86
C GLN A 54 30.43 1.76 -22.86
N ALA A 55 31.19 0.74 -22.44
CA ALA A 55 30.70 -0.36 -21.59
C ALA A 55 31.18 -0.32 -20.13
N THR A 56 32.00 0.65 -19.72
CA THR A 56 32.75 0.61 -18.45
C THR A 56 32.31 1.62 -17.38
N THR A 57 31.38 2.54 -17.68
CA THR A 57 30.96 3.59 -16.73
C THR A 57 29.66 3.28 -15.98
N GLU A 58 28.73 2.52 -16.57
CA GLU A 58 27.49 2.12 -15.88
C GLU A 58 27.71 1.02 -14.84
N GLN A 59 28.66 0.10 -15.08
CA GLN A 59 28.87 -1.04 -14.19
C GLN A 59 29.45 -0.61 -12.82
N ALA A 60 30.39 0.34 -12.80
CA ALA A 60 30.99 0.86 -11.56
C ALA A 60 29.98 1.63 -10.68
N ALA A 61 29.03 2.36 -11.29
CA ALA A 61 28.00 3.10 -10.55
C ALA A 61 26.96 2.16 -9.90
N VAL A 62 26.58 1.08 -10.59
CA VAL A 62 25.70 0.04 -10.03
C VAL A 62 26.41 -0.75 -8.92
N GLU A 63 27.69 -1.05 -9.08
CA GLU A 63 28.47 -1.80 -8.08
C GLU A 63 28.72 -1.00 -6.80
N GLN A 64 29.02 0.31 -6.88
CA GLN A 64 29.12 1.16 -5.69
C GLN A 64 27.77 1.32 -4.96
N ALA A 65 26.66 1.51 -5.68
CA ALA A 65 25.34 1.61 -5.07
C ALA A 65 24.92 0.30 -4.37
N ALA A 66 25.27 -0.85 -4.96
CA ALA A 66 25.03 -2.16 -4.35
C ALA A 66 25.88 -2.38 -3.09
N VAL A 67 27.16 -1.98 -3.11
CA VAL A 67 28.05 -2.11 -1.94
C VAL A 67 27.57 -1.21 -0.79
N GLU A 68 27.20 0.05 -1.04
CA GLU A 68 26.67 0.94 0.02
C GLU A 68 25.36 0.42 0.63
N GLN A 69 24.42 -0.09 -0.20
CA GLN A 69 23.19 -0.71 0.32
C GLN A 69 23.49 -1.96 1.15
N THR A 70 24.41 -2.82 0.72
CA THR A 70 24.76 -4.06 1.44
C THR A 70 25.43 -3.74 2.79
N THR A 71 26.31 -2.73 2.85
CA THR A 71 26.96 -2.30 4.10
C THR A 71 25.99 -1.62 5.06
N ALA A 72 25.04 -0.82 4.55
CA ALA A 72 23.98 -0.24 5.39
C ALA A 72 23.11 -1.34 6.03
N ILE A 73 22.68 -2.34 5.26
CA ILE A 73 21.88 -3.48 5.75
C ILE A 73 22.65 -4.30 6.80
N GLN A 74 23.95 -4.58 6.59
CA GLN A 74 24.76 -5.29 7.58
C GLN A 74 24.92 -4.53 8.90
N THR A 75 25.02 -3.20 8.88
CA THR A 75 25.20 -2.41 10.10
C THR A 75 23.91 -2.36 10.94
N THR A 76 22.74 -2.40 10.29
CA THR A 76 21.43 -2.53 10.97
C THR A 76 21.18 -3.94 11.53
N ALA A 77 21.73 -4.98 10.89
CA ALA A 77 21.54 -6.37 11.31
C ALA A 77 22.17 -6.69 12.68
N GLU A 78 23.34 -6.13 13.00
CA GLU A 78 23.96 -6.32 14.32
C GLU A 78 23.14 -5.63 15.44
N GLN A 79 22.50 -4.48 15.16
CA GLN A 79 21.68 -3.77 16.15
C GLN A 79 20.29 -4.40 16.36
N THR A 80 19.70 -5.01 15.33
CA THR A 80 18.39 -5.68 15.44
C THR A 80 18.46 -7.04 16.15
N SER A 81 19.60 -7.74 16.08
CA SER A 81 19.87 -8.97 16.85
C SER A 81 19.62 -8.80 18.35
N ASP A 82 20.19 -7.76 18.95
CA ASP A 82 20.07 -7.50 20.39
C ASP A 82 18.65 -7.09 20.80
N VAL A 83 17.93 -6.38 19.91
CA VAL A 83 16.53 -6.01 20.10
C VAL A 83 15.62 -7.25 20.07
N GLN A 84 15.81 -8.16 19.12
CA GLN A 84 15.04 -9.41 19.01
C GLN A 84 15.32 -10.38 20.18
N ALA A 85 16.57 -10.42 20.67
CA ALA A 85 16.94 -11.13 21.89
C ALA A 85 16.35 -10.49 23.16
N MET A 86 16.15 -9.16 23.18
CA MET A 86 15.52 -8.44 24.28
C MET A 86 14.00 -8.67 24.35
N PHE A 87 13.31 -8.66 23.20
CA PHE A 87 11.88 -8.98 23.13
C PHE A 87 11.54 -10.41 23.57
N SER A 88 12.48 -11.36 23.41
CA SER A 88 12.32 -12.76 23.82
C SER A 88 12.28 -13.02 25.33
N ARG A 89 12.44 -11.98 26.17
CA ARG A 89 12.61 -12.12 27.64
C ARG A 89 11.58 -11.41 28.50
N LEU A 90 10.65 -10.66 27.91
CA LEU A 90 9.53 -10.12 28.66
C LEU A 90 8.49 -11.25 28.83
N PRO A 91 7.94 -11.46 30.04
CA PRO A 91 6.74 -12.28 30.13
C PRO A 91 5.69 -11.60 29.25
N VAL A 92 5.06 -12.38 28.36
CA VAL A 92 3.84 -11.94 27.68
C VAL A 92 2.82 -11.73 28.80
N ALA A 93 2.72 -10.48 29.27
CA ALA A 93 1.73 -10.07 30.24
C ALA A 93 0.38 -10.54 29.69
N GLU A 94 -0.49 -11.03 30.56
CA GLU A 94 -1.73 -11.71 30.20
C GLU A 94 -2.67 -10.70 29.51
N VAL A 95 -2.45 -10.50 28.20
CA VAL A 95 -3.25 -9.64 27.37
C VAL A 95 -4.58 -10.36 27.27
N ASN A 96 -5.57 -9.82 27.99
CA ASN A 96 -6.97 -10.16 27.77
C ASN A 96 -7.32 -9.71 26.35
N PHE A 97 -7.00 -10.58 25.38
CA PHE A 97 -7.31 -10.38 23.99
C PHE A 97 -8.82 -10.25 23.88
N LEU A 98 -9.30 -9.04 23.56
CA LEU A 98 -10.64 -8.85 23.02
C LEU A 98 -10.85 -9.94 21.95
N PRO A 99 -11.95 -10.70 21.97
CA PRO A 99 -12.12 -11.83 21.06
C PRO A 99 -12.15 -11.32 19.62
N LEU A 100 -11.03 -11.42 18.90
CA LEU A 100 -10.82 -10.88 17.55
C LEU A 100 -11.58 -11.68 16.48
N ASP A 101 -12.86 -11.94 16.73
CA ASP A 101 -13.71 -12.79 15.92
C ASP A 101 -14.29 -12.01 14.74
N ARG A 102 -14.76 -10.79 15.03
CA ARG A 102 -15.11 -9.79 14.03
C ARG A 102 -15.11 -8.38 14.59
N GLU A 103 -14.55 -7.45 13.83
CA GLU A 103 -14.69 -6.01 14.07
C GLU A 103 -15.06 -5.29 12.78
N ARG A 104 -15.84 -4.22 12.90
CA ARG A 104 -16.13 -3.27 11.84
C ARG A 104 -15.99 -1.84 12.35
N LEU A 105 -15.13 -1.08 11.69
CA LEU A 105 -14.94 0.35 11.91
C LEU A 105 -15.41 1.09 10.65
N GLU A 106 -16.24 2.13 10.81
CA GLU A 106 -16.68 2.99 9.71
C GLU A 106 -16.10 4.39 9.86
N TYR A 107 -15.75 5.01 8.73
CA TYR A 107 -15.03 6.27 8.66
C TYR A 107 -15.68 7.24 7.69
N GLU A 108 -15.59 8.53 8.01
CA GLU A 108 -15.76 9.61 7.04
C GLU A 108 -14.41 10.17 6.64
N VAL A 109 -14.28 10.49 5.35
CA VAL A 109 -13.01 10.92 4.75
C VAL A 109 -13.20 12.26 4.04
N GLY A 110 -12.39 13.23 4.44
CA GLY A 110 -12.34 14.58 3.91
C GLY A 110 -10.97 14.94 3.33
N PHE A 111 -10.93 16.00 2.52
CA PHE A 111 -9.68 16.63 2.08
C PHE A 111 -9.92 18.13 1.87
N LEU A 112 -8.86 18.94 2.05
CA LEU A 112 -8.96 20.40 2.10
C LEU A 112 -10.06 20.85 3.09
N TRP A 113 -11.03 21.67 2.65
CA TRP A 113 -12.14 22.21 3.46
C TRP A 113 -13.45 21.39 3.32
N PHE A 114 -13.39 20.14 2.86
CA PHE A 114 -14.57 19.29 2.66
C PHE A 114 -14.51 18.04 3.56
N ASP A 115 -15.44 17.94 4.51
CA ASP A 115 -15.37 16.94 5.58
C ASP A 115 -15.86 15.53 5.16
N ARG A 116 -16.72 15.44 4.13
CA ARG A 116 -17.47 14.21 3.79
C ARG A 116 -17.45 13.91 2.29
N LEU A 117 -16.28 13.59 1.73
CA LEU A 117 -16.09 13.28 0.30
C LEU A 117 -15.90 11.79 0.00
N ALA A 118 -15.54 10.99 0.99
CA ALA A 118 -15.54 9.54 0.92
C ALA A 118 -16.03 8.92 2.24
N ALA A 119 -16.44 7.65 2.17
CA ALA A 119 -16.63 6.80 3.33
C ALA A 119 -15.59 5.67 3.30
N GLY A 120 -14.94 5.43 4.43
CA GLY A 120 -14.10 4.26 4.67
C GLY A 120 -14.83 3.21 5.49
N ARG A 121 -14.44 1.95 5.32
CA ARG A 121 -14.79 0.85 6.21
C ARG A 121 -13.57 -0.04 6.38
N PHE A 122 -13.24 -0.35 7.63
CA PHE A 122 -12.23 -1.34 7.98
C PHE A 122 -12.92 -2.50 8.70
N GLU A 123 -12.81 -3.71 8.16
CA GLU A 123 -13.35 -4.93 8.76
C GLU A 123 -12.23 -5.94 9.04
N LEU A 124 -12.34 -6.64 10.17
CA LEU A 124 -11.62 -7.88 10.47
C LEU A 124 -12.64 -8.99 10.68
N GLU A 125 -12.34 -10.19 10.18
CA GLU A 125 -13.12 -11.39 10.45
C GLU A 125 -12.23 -12.65 10.43
N ARG A 126 -12.63 -13.69 11.15
CA ARG A 126 -12.14 -15.06 10.90
C ARG A 126 -12.48 -15.48 9.46
N PHE A 127 -11.55 -16.11 8.76
CA PHE A 127 -11.66 -16.44 7.34
C PHE A 127 -11.13 -17.84 7.05
N ASP A 128 -11.69 -18.56 6.07
CA ASP A 128 -11.29 -19.91 5.62
C ASP A 128 -11.40 -21.02 6.69
N LYS A 129 -10.54 -20.98 7.73
CA LYS A 129 -10.39 -22.04 8.76
C LYS A 129 -9.84 -21.49 10.09
N PRO A 130 -9.83 -22.26 11.20
CA PRO A 130 -9.34 -21.77 12.49
C PRO A 130 -7.92 -21.19 12.41
N GLY A 131 -7.72 -20.01 13.01
CA GLY A 131 -6.45 -19.29 13.00
C GLY A 131 -6.16 -18.46 11.74
N HIS A 132 -7.02 -18.52 10.73
CA HIS A 132 -6.94 -17.69 9.52
C HIS A 132 -7.91 -16.49 9.63
N TYR A 133 -7.47 -15.35 9.13
CA TYR A 133 -8.18 -14.07 9.25
C TYR A 133 -8.11 -13.26 7.96
N ARG A 134 -9.14 -12.45 7.73
CA ARG A 134 -9.21 -11.46 6.66
C ARG A 134 -9.39 -10.07 7.25
N ALA A 135 -8.50 -9.16 6.88
CA ALA A 135 -8.65 -7.73 7.08
C ALA A 135 -9.03 -7.06 5.75
N THR A 136 -10.04 -6.18 5.73
CA THR A 136 -10.47 -5.45 4.53
C THR A 136 -10.67 -3.98 4.83
N LEU A 137 -9.92 -3.10 4.16
CA LEU A 137 -10.12 -1.66 4.14
C LEU A 137 -10.74 -1.27 2.79
N GLU A 138 -12.01 -0.87 2.77
CA GLU A 138 -12.71 -0.35 1.58
C GLU A 138 -12.98 1.15 1.72
N VAL A 139 -12.57 1.94 0.73
CA VAL A 139 -12.83 3.39 0.67
C VAL A 139 -13.61 3.71 -0.61
N ARG A 140 -14.72 4.43 -0.49
CA ARG A 140 -15.58 4.82 -1.62
C ARG A 140 -15.85 6.32 -1.62
N THR A 141 -15.75 6.93 -2.80
CA THR A 141 -16.12 8.33 -3.01
C THR A 141 -17.63 8.55 -2.91
N LEU A 142 -18.04 9.73 -2.44
CA LEU A 142 -19.44 10.10 -2.19
C LEU A 142 -19.85 11.38 -2.94
N GLY A 143 -21.16 11.60 -3.05
CA GLY A 143 -21.74 12.85 -3.57
C GLY A 143 -21.17 13.30 -4.92
N MET A 144 -20.83 14.60 -5.03
CA MET A 144 -20.25 15.15 -6.25
C MET A 144 -18.84 14.61 -6.55
N ALA A 145 -18.03 14.28 -5.53
CA ALA A 145 -16.72 13.66 -5.73
C ALA A 145 -16.85 12.27 -6.39
N ALA A 146 -17.91 11.52 -6.08
CA ALA A 146 -18.24 10.29 -6.79
C ALA A 146 -18.55 10.54 -8.28
N LEU A 147 -19.28 11.61 -8.64
CA LEU A 147 -19.54 11.90 -10.06
C LEU A 147 -18.24 12.12 -10.85
N PHE A 148 -17.36 12.99 -10.35
CA PHE A 148 -16.09 13.29 -11.03
C PHE A 148 -15.18 12.07 -11.09
N THR A 149 -14.96 11.38 -9.98
CA THR A 149 -14.03 10.22 -9.91
C THR A 149 -14.56 8.94 -10.59
N ARG A 150 -15.69 9.01 -11.30
CA ARG A 150 -16.43 7.86 -11.87
C ARG A 150 -16.85 6.84 -10.81
N ASN A 151 -17.24 7.28 -9.62
CA ASN A 151 -17.60 6.45 -8.45
C ASN A 151 -16.40 5.58 -8.02
N ARG A 152 -15.21 6.19 -7.89
CA ARG A 152 -14.00 5.48 -7.47
C ARG A 152 -14.24 4.79 -6.13
N ARG A 153 -13.90 3.51 -6.08
CA ARG A 153 -13.81 2.69 -4.88
C ARG A 153 -12.49 1.95 -4.88
N GLU A 154 -11.83 1.91 -3.74
CA GLU A 154 -10.59 1.15 -3.53
C GLU A 154 -10.79 0.16 -2.39
N ARG A 155 -10.23 -1.03 -2.53
CA ARG A 155 -10.27 -2.10 -1.55
C ARG A 155 -8.85 -2.62 -1.36
N TYR A 156 -8.41 -2.64 -0.11
CA TYR A 156 -7.19 -3.26 0.36
C TYR A 156 -7.63 -4.47 1.19
N GLU A 157 -7.05 -5.63 0.94
CA GLU A 157 -7.42 -6.88 1.58
C GLU A 157 -6.15 -7.63 1.96
N SER A 158 -6.03 -8.02 3.22
CA SER A 158 -4.97 -8.91 3.68
C SER A 158 -5.57 -10.19 4.24
N HIS A 159 -4.93 -11.30 3.91
CA HIS A 159 -5.11 -12.58 4.58
C HIS A 159 -3.86 -12.88 5.39
N PHE A 160 -4.05 -13.17 6.68
CA PHE A 160 -2.98 -13.56 7.59
C PHE A 160 -3.40 -14.71 8.50
N VAL A 161 -2.39 -15.41 9.01
CA VAL A 161 -2.54 -16.60 9.86
C VAL A 161 -1.91 -16.32 11.21
N ARG A 162 -2.57 -16.71 12.29
CA ARG A 162 -2.01 -16.58 13.63
C ARG A 162 -0.95 -17.64 13.88
N GLY A 163 0.29 -17.22 14.11
CA GLY A 163 1.41 -18.08 14.48
C GLY A 163 1.31 -18.60 15.92
N ARG A 164 2.17 -19.58 16.26
CA ARG A 164 2.29 -20.11 17.64
C ARG A 164 3.02 -19.15 18.57
N ASP A 165 3.81 -18.25 17.99
CA ASP A 165 4.41 -17.04 18.56
C ASP A 165 3.38 -15.97 18.97
N GLY A 166 2.13 -16.10 18.52
CA GLY A 166 1.02 -15.18 18.81
C GLY A 166 0.83 -14.06 17.79
N TYR A 167 1.78 -13.85 16.87
CA TYR A 167 1.72 -12.85 15.79
C TYR A 167 0.73 -13.28 14.71
N PHE A 168 0.28 -12.32 13.91
CA PHE A 168 -0.32 -12.55 12.60
C PHE A 168 0.73 -12.47 11.51
N HIS A 169 0.70 -13.46 10.61
CA HIS A 169 1.70 -13.68 9.56
C HIS A 169 1.05 -13.55 8.18
N SER A 170 1.57 -12.63 7.38
CA SER A 170 1.02 -12.27 6.06
C SER A 170 1.04 -13.46 5.11
N ARG A 171 -0.09 -13.72 4.42
CA ARG A 171 -0.19 -14.77 3.37
C ARG A 171 -0.56 -14.21 2.01
N SER A 172 -1.43 -13.21 1.96
CA SER A 172 -1.64 -12.44 0.73
C SER A 172 -2.08 -11.02 1.02
N PHE A 173 -1.58 -10.06 0.25
CA PHE A 173 -2.04 -8.68 0.27
C PHE A 173 -2.52 -8.27 -1.13
N ILE A 174 -3.78 -7.86 -1.23
CA ILE A 174 -4.49 -7.62 -2.48
C ILE A 174 -5.04 -6.19 -2.47
N THR A 175 -4.82 -5.47 -3.57
CA THR A 175 -5.44 -4.17 -3.83
C THR A 175 -6.32 -4.24 -5.06
N ARG A 176 -7.48 -3.57 -5.02
CA ARG A 176 -8.38 -3.40 -6.16
C ARG A 176 -8.90 -1.97 -6.23
N ARG A 177 -8.92 -1.43 -7.44
CA ARG A 177 -9.41 -0.10 -7.79
C ARG A 177 -10.53 -0.22 -8.81
N TYR A 178 -11.73 0.12 -8.38
CA TYR A 178 -12.93 0.17 -9.21
C TYR A 178 -13.19 1.60 -9.68
N LYS A 179 -13.52 1.77 -10.97
CA LYS A 179 -14.05 3.02 -11.55
C LYS A 179 -15.19 2.68 -12.51
N GLY A 180 -16.30 3.40 -12.45
CA GLY A 180 -17.49 3.21 -13.28
C GLY A 180 -18.60 2.44 -12.58
N LYS A 181 -19.69 2.17 -13.32
CA LYS A 181 -20.87 1.38 -12.90
C LYS A 181 -21.43 0.61 -14.10
N GLY A 182 -22.05 -0.54 -13.86
CA GLY A 182 -22.59 -1.40 -14.91
C GLY A 182 -21.51 -1.76 -15.95
N GLU A 183 -21.85 -1.69 -17.23
CA GLU A 183 -20.94 -1.98 -18.36
C GLU A 183 -19.69 -1.06 -18.39
N SER A 184 -19.74 0.12 -17.77
CA SER A 184 -18.61 1.06 -17.71
C SER A 184 -17.63 0.80 -16.56
N LEU A 185 -17.86 -0.25 -15.77
CA LEU A 185 -17.04 -0.63 -14.63
C LEU A 185 -15.70 -1.23 -15.09
N THR A 186 -14.61 -0.62 -14.65
CA THR A 186 -13.25 -1.15 -14.75
C THR A 186 -12.73 -1.52 -13.37
N ASP A 187 -12.01 -2.65 -13.27
CA ASP A 187 -11.24 -3.08 -12.10
C ASP A 187 -9.74 -3.09 -12.46
N ARG A 188 -8.88 -2.63 -11.57
CA ARG A 188 -7.42 -2.78 -11.65
C ARG A 188 -6.91 -3.24 -10.31
N GLY A 189 -6.12 -4.30 -10.27
CA GLY A 189 -5.58 -4.84 -9.03
C GLY A 189 -4.08 -5.16 -9.08
N LYS A 190 -3.49 -5.19 -7.89
CA LYS A 190 -2.18 -5.79 -7.61
C LYS A 190 -2.36 -6.79 -6.47
N ALA A 191 -1.66 -7.92 -6.51
CA ALA A 191 -1.60 -8.88 -5.41
C ALA A 191 -0.15 -9.29 -5.11
N LEU A 192 0.12 -9.53 -3.84
CA LEU A 192 1.31 -10.21 -3.32
C LEU A 192 0.83 -11.49 -2.62
N PHE A 193 1.46 -12.63 -2.89
CA PHE A 193 1.27 -13.87 -2.15
C PHE A 193 2.62 -14.29 -1.57
N PHE A 194 2.66 -14.57 -0.26
CA PHE A 194 3.89 -14.78 0.50
C PHE A 194 4.17 -16.27 0.69
N ASP A 195 5.19 -16.79 0.00
CA ASP A 195 5.70 -18.15 0.16
C ASP A 195 6.97 -18.10 1.02
N THR A 196 6.77 -18.17 2.34
CA THR A 196 7.83 -18.14 3.35
C THR A 196 8.70 -19.41 3.33
N GLU A 197 8.22 -20.52 2.74
CA GLU A 197 8.99 -21.77 2.67
C GLU A 197 9.98 -21.72 1.50
N LYS A 198 9.55 -21.18 0.35
CA LYS A 198 10.40 -20.99 -0.83
C LYS A 198 11.21 -19.70 -0.81
N ASN A 199 10.96 -18.81 0.15
CA ASN A 199 11.50 -17.45 0.18
C ASN A 199 11.17 -16.67 -1.11
N GLU A 200 9.90 -16.76 -1.54
CA GLU A 200 9.37 -16.05 -2.71
C GLU A 200 8.15 -15.19 -2.37
N VAL A 201 7.97 -14.12 -3.12
CA VAL A 201 6.69 -13.40 -3.22
C VAL A 201 6.18 -13.47 -4.65
N LEU A 202 4.99 -14.01 -4.84
CA LEU A 202 4.31 -14.00 -6.13
C LEU A 202 3.59 -12.64 -6.28
N TYR A 203 4.09 -11.81 -7.19
CA TYR A 203 3.47 -10.55 -7.56
C TYR A 203 2.60 -10.71 -8.80
N GLN A 204 1.33 -10.32 -8.69
CA GLN A 204 0.38 -10.32 -9.81
C GLN A 204 -0.21 -8.92 -10.06
N ARG A 205 -0.48 -8.61 -11.32
CA ARG A 205 -1.32 -7.48 -11.76
C ARG A 205 -2.54 -8.02 -12.50
N SER A 206 -3.70 -7.43 -12.25
CA SER A 206 -4.94 -7.76 -12.96
C SER A 206 -5.66 -6.51 -13.47
N GLU A 207 -6.30 -6.64 -14.64
CA GLU A 207 -7.23 -5.65 -15.17
C GLU A 207 -8.53 -6.33 -15.59
N ASN A 208 -9.67 -5.80 -15.14
CA ASN A 208 -11.02 -6.29 -15.42
C ASN A 208 -11.17 -7.81 -15.16
N GLY A 209 -10.59 -8.29 -14.06
CA GLY A 209 -10.62 -9.70 -13.66
C GLY A 209 -9.61 -10.61 -14.38
N ARG A 210 -8.85 -10.11 -15.36
CA ARG A 210 -7.82 -10.87 -16.08
C ARG A 210 -6.43 -10.58 -15.52
N LEU A 211 -5.63 -11.62 -15.30
CA LEU A 211 -4.20 -11.49 -15.02
C LEU A 211 -3.49 -10.84 -16.23
N THR A 212 -2.72 -9.77 -16.00
CA THR A 212 -1.99 -9.04 -17.06
C THR A 212 -0.47 -9.09 -16.89
N SER A 213 0.01 -9.41 -15.69
CA SER A 213 1.43 -9.67 -15.42
C SER A 213 1.55 -10.50 -14.15
N GLU A 214 2.50 -11.44 -14.15
CA GLU A 214 2.93 -12.19 -12.99
C GLU A 214 4.47 -12.16 -12.90
N LYS A 215 5.02 -12.11 -11.69
CA LYS A 215 6.45 -12.18 -11.41
C LYS A 215 6.68 -12.87 -10.07
N ARG A 216 7.76 -13.67 -9.98
CA ARG A 216 8.35 -14.09 -8.70
C ARG A 216 9.38 -13.05 -8.30
N LEU A 217 9.33 -12.63 -7.05
CA LEU A 217 10.28 -11.71 -6.43
C LEU A 217 10.91 -12.43 -5.22
N PRO A 218 12.20 -12.19 -4.92
CA PRO A 218 12.81 -12.78 -3.73
C PRO A 218 12.18 -12.22 -2.45
N LEU A 219 11.95 -13.09 -1.48
CA LEU A 219 11.70 -12.72 -0.09
C LEU A 219 13.02 -12.86 0.68
N PRO A 220 13.55 -11.80 1.34
CA PRO A 220 14.81 -11.91 2.06
C PRO A 220 14.76 -12.97 3.17
N PRO A 221 15.58 -14.04 3.11
CA PRO A 221 15.60 -15.06 4.16
C PRO A 221 16.26 -14.46 5.40
N GLN A 222 15.46 -14.22 6.46
CA GLN A 222 15.80 -13.90 7.87
C GLN A 222 14.75 -12.97 8.51
N HIS A 223 13.92 -12.28 7.72
CA HIS A 223 12.89 -11.37 8.23
C HIS A 223 11.50 -11.80 7.81
N GLU A 224 10.62 -11.95 8.79
CA GLU A 224 9.19 -12.02 8.54
C GLU A 224 8.68 -10.63 8.13
N VAL A 225 7.95 -10.57 7.03
CA VAL A 225 7.48 -9.31 6.45
C VAL A 225 5.98 -9.14 6.61
N PHE A 226 5.58 -7.92 6.97
CA PHE A 226 4.19 -7.58 7.22
C PHE A 226 3.65 -6.63 6.14
N ASP A 227 2.51 -6.97 5.52
CA ASP A 227 1.71 -5.94 4.85
C ASP A 227 1.11 -4.97 5.89
N PHE A 228 0.72 -3.76 5.48
CA PHE A 228 0.34 -2.72 6.42
C PHE A 228 -0.93 -3.05 7.24
N LEU A 229 -1.84 -3.89 6.73
CA LEU A 229 -3.03 -4.32 7.48
C LEU A 229 -2.63 -5.35 8.53
N CYS A 230 -1.80 -6.33 8.15
CA CYS A 230 -1.23 -7.32 9.06
C CYS A 230 -0.43 -6.64 10.19
N ALA A 231 0.44 -5.68 9.84
CA ALA A 231 1.21 -4.88 10.78
C ALA A 231 0.32 -4.09 11.76
N TYR A 232 -0.76 -3.46 11.29
CA TYR A 232 -1.72 -2.78 12.19
C TYR A 232 -2.31 -3.73 13.24
N TRP A 233 -2.69 -4.96 12.85
CA TRP A 233 -3.25 -5.92 13.79
C TRP A 233 -2.22 -6.42 14.82
N ASN A 234 -0.97 -6.64 14.41
CA ASN A 234 0.13 -6.95 15.33
C ASN A 234 0.45 -5.78 16.28
N LEU A 235 0.43 -4.54 15.80
CA LEU A 235 0.58 -3.33 16.61
C LEU A 235 -0.53 -3.25 17.66
N ARG A 236 -1.79 -3.47 17.25
CA ARG A 236 -2.95 -3.44 18.14
C ARG A 236 -2.85 -4.50 19.24
N LEU A 237 -2.43 -5.71 18.88
CA LEU A 237 -2.12 -6.80 19.81
C LEU A 237 -0.95 -6.51 20.77
N GLY A 238 -0.14 -5.48 20.50
CA GLY A 238 1.06 -5.14 21.29
C GLY A 238 2.27 -6.00 20.96
N MET A 239 2.26 -6.71 19.83
CA MET A 239 3.34 -7.63 19.44
C MET A 239 4.65 -6.92 19.09
N TYR A 240 4.62 -5.61 18.84
CA TYR A 240 5.82 -4.78 18.64
C TYR A 240 6.26 -4.05 19.92
N GLY A 241 5.68 -4.39 21.07
CA GLY A 241 5.95 -3.75 22.36
C GLY A 241 4.95 -2.63 22.73
N PRO A 242 5.23 -1.88 23.80
CA PRO A 242 4.32 -0.88 24.32
C PRO A 242 4.41 0.46 23.55
N LEU A 243 3.25 1.03 23.24
CA LEU A 243 3.13 2.32 22.55
C LEU A 243 3.30 3.50 23.54
N VAL A 244 4.53 3.66 24.05
CA VAL A 244 4.92 4.76 24.95
C VAL A 244 5.44 5.94 24.12
N PRO A 245 5.14 7.19 24.50
CA PRO A 245 5.76 8.37 23.89
C PRO A 245 7.29 8.26 23.75
N GLY A 246 7.80 8.53 22.54
CA GLY A 246 9.20 8.36 22.18
C GLY A 246 9.60 6.95 21.70
N THR A 247 8.69 5.96 21.71
CA THR A 247 8.93 4.65 21.07
C THR A 247 9.10 4.82 19.56
N HIS A 248 10.18 4.25 19.02
CA HIS A 248 10.45 4.12 17.59
C HIS A 248 10.44 2.63 17.24
N MET A 249 9.76 2.25 16.15
CA MET A 249 9.68 0.87 15.67
C MET A 249 9.90 0.84 14.15
N GLU A 250 10.75 -0.10 13.72
CA GLU A 250 10.98 -0.42 12.31
C GLU A 250 10.44 -1.84 12.08
N ILE A 251 9.38 -1.96 11.29
CA ILE A 251 8.67 -3.21 11.04
C ILE A 251 9.00 -3.65 9.60
N PRO A 252 9.70 -4.79 9.40
CA PRO A 252 9.99 -5.31 8.08
C PRO A 252 8.71 -5.54 7.28
N SER A 253 8.70 -5.10 6.03
CA SER A 253 7.50 -5.05 5.20
C SER A 253 7.82 -5.44 3.75
N TYR A 254 6.76 -5.57 2.95
CA TYR A 254 6.89 -5.87 1.53
C TYR A 254 5.81 -5.12 0.76
N ALA A 255 6.25 -4.23 -0.12
CA ALA A 255 5.40 -3.45 -1.00
C ALA A 255 5.47 -3.98 -2.44
N PHE A 256 4.72 -3.35 -3.35
CA PHE A 256 4.67 -3.79 -4.75
C PHE A 256 5.96 -3.56 -5.55
N LYS A 257 6.95 -2.86 -4.97
CA LYS A 257 8.30 -2.66 -5.50
C LYS A 257 9.32 -3.67 -4.97
N GLY A 258 9.00 -4.42 -3.91
CA GLY A 258 9.92 -5.34 -3.22
C GLY A 258 9.84 -5.19 -1.69
N GLY A 259 10.89 -5.63 -0.99
CA GLY A 259 11.05 -5.41 0.44
C GLY A 259 11.03 -3.91 0.79
N SER A 260 10.40 -3.60 1.92
CA SER A 260 10.19 -2.23 2.41
C SER A 260 10.16 -2.24 3.94
N GLU A 261 9.89 -1.10 4.54
CA GLU A 261 9.82 -0.95 5.99
C GLU A 261 8.64 -0.06 6.37
N ILE A 262 7.96 -0.42 7.46
CA ILE A 262 6.96 0.43 8.10
C ILE A 262 7.61 1.04 9.32
N LYS A 263 7.83 2.36 9.31
CA LYS A 263 8.33 3.08 10.49
C LYS A 263 7.15 3.60 11.30
N VAL A 264 7.25 3.46 12.62
CA VAL A 264 6.25 3.95 13.58
C VAL A 264 6.97 4.72 14.69
N GLU A 265 6.57 5.96 14.88
CA GLU A 265 7.10 6.86 15.90
C GLU A 265 5.93 7.30 16.78
N VAL A 266 5.97 6.93 18.07
CA VAL A 266 4.93 7.32 19.03
C VAL A 266 5.24 8.72 19.53
N LEU A 267 4.40 9.69 19.19
CA LEU A 267 4.68 11.10 19.46
C LEU A 267 4.55 11.44 20.95
N THR A 268 5.30 12.44 21.37
CA THR A 268 5.16 13.07 22.68
C THR A 268 3.93 13.96 22.76
N ALA A 269 3.46 14.23 23.98
CA ALA A 269 2.34 15.13 24.22
C ALA A 269 2.61 16.57 23.75
N ASP A 270 3.88 16.98 23.61
CA ASP A 270 4.24 18.29 23.06
C ASP A 270 4.24 18.30 21.53
N GLU A 271 4.77 17.26 20.87
CA GLU A 271 4.62 17.07 19.41
C GLU A 271 3.15 16.93 18.98
N GLN A 272 2.30 16.29 19.80
CA GLN A 272 0.86 16.19 19.53
C GLN A 272 0.15 17.56 19.60
N LYS A 273 0.60 18.49 20.46
CA LYS A 273 0.05 19.86 20.52
C LYS A 273 0.40 20.71 19.31
N GLU A 274 1.43 20.34 18.54
CA GLU A 274 1.72 21.00 17.25
C GLU A 274 0.74 20.55 16.14
N LEU A 275 -0.11 19.55 16.42
CA LEU A 275 -1.03 18.92 15.49
C LEU A 275 -2.49 19.07 15.95
N ASP A 276 -3.02 20.30 15.87
CA ASP A 276 -4.39 20.74 16.24
C ASP A 276 -5.57 19.90 15.67
N SER A 277 -5.30 18.89 14.83
CA SER A 277 -6.30 18.05 14.15
C SER A 277 -6.65 16.74 14.87
N PHE A 278 -6.07 16.46 16.04
CA PHE A 278 -6.27 15.19 16.77
C PHE A 278 -6.92 15.37 18.15
N PRO A 279 -7.68 14.38 18.66
CA PRO A 279 -8.23 14.43 20.00
C PRO A 279 -7.14 14.47 21.09
N GLU A 280 -7.49 14.98 22.27
CA GLU A 280 -6.74 14.75 23.50
C GLU A 280 -6.91 13.29 23.99
N GLY A 281 -5.91 12.77 24.71
CA GLY A 281 -5.86 11.36 25.11
C GLY A 281 -5.43 10.43 23.96
N GLY A 282 -5.58 9.12 24.17
CA GLY A 282 -5.13 8.10 23.21
C GLY A 282 -3.63 8.11 22.96
N VAL A 283 -3.22 7.60 21.79
CA VAL A 283 -1.83 7.56 21.32
C VAL A 283 -1.75 8.06 19.89
N LEU A 284 -0.97 9.12 19.64
CA LEU A 284 -0.69 9.62 18.30
C LEU A 284 0.62 9.04 17.76
N CYS A 285 0.55 8.33 16.63
CA CYS A 285 1.71 7.81 15.91
C CYS A 285 1.96 8.61 14.63
N ARG A 286 3.22 8.95 14.35
CA ARG A 286 3.70 9.30 13.01
C ARG A 286 4.18 8.00 12.35
N LEU A 287 3.71 7.72 11.14
CA LEU A 287 4.08 6.51 10.38
C LEU A 287 4.65 6.88 9.02
N TYR A 288 5.48 5.98 8.50
CA TYR A 288 5.91 5.97 7.11
C TYR A 288 5.63 4.60 6.51
N LEU A 289 4.90 4.59 5.39
CA LEU A 289 4.57 3.41 4.57
C LEU A 289 5.19 3.57 3.18
N ASP A 290 5.21 2.51 2.37
CA ASP A 290 5.56 2.63 0.95
C ASP A 290 4.57 3.57 0.23
N GLU A 291 5.14 4.54 -0.52
CA GLU A 291 4.40 5.58 -1.23
C GLU A 291 3.33 5.05 -2.20
N GLU A 292 3.49 3.84 -2.77
CA GLU A 292 2.52 3.27 -3.70
C GLU A 292 1.22 2.84 -3.02
N ILE A 293 1.22 2.59 -1.71
CA ILE A 293 0.06 2.08 -0.96
C ILE A 293 -1.08 3.12 -1.00
N PHE A 294 -0.77 4.37 -0.64
CA PHE A 294 -1.75 5.47 -0.64
C PHE A 294 -1.49 6.55 -1.71
N GLN A 295 -0.47 6.37 -2.55
CA GLN A 295 -0.06 7.35 -3.57
C GLN A 295 0.29 8.70 -2.94
N THR A 296 1.26 8.72 -2.02
CA THR A 296 1.65 9.89 -1.21
C THR A 296 3.07 10.35 -1.49
N GLY A 297 3.32 11.65 -1.37
CA GLY A 297 4.67 12.20 -1.34
C GLY A 297 5.41 11.81 -0.05
N GLY A 298 6.20 10.74 -0.12
CA GLY A 298 7.04 10.30 1.00
C GLY A 298 6.35 9.47 2.07
N GLY A 299 5.19 8.86 1.79
CA GLY A 299 4.65 7.76 2.59
C GLY A 299 4.11 8.11 3.98
N LYS A 300 4.04 9.40 4.35
CA LYS A 300 3.81 9.85 5.72
C LYS A 300 2.32 9.81 6.11
N LEU A 301 2.04 9.25 7.28
CA LEU A 301 0.75 9.35 7.95
C LEU A 301 0.91 9.83 9.40
N PHE A 302 -0.16 10.46 9.91
CA PHE A 302 -0.42 10.57 11.34
C PHE A 302 -1.64 9.73 11.67
N VAL A 303 -1.57 8.90 12.71
CA VAL A 303 -2.65 7.98 13.11
C VAL A 303 -2.85 8.08 14.61
N TRP A 304 -4.04 8.52 15.02
CA TRP A 304 -4.46 8.57 16.41
C TRP A 304 -5.24 7.30 16.76
N LEU A 305 -4.74 6.60 17.77
CA LEU A 305 -5.31 5.39 18.34
C LEU A 305 -6.06 5.74 19.63
N ASN A 306 -7.29 5.23 19.79
CA ASN A 306 -8.03 5.32 21.05
C ASN A 306 -7.49 4.31 22.09
N ASP A 307 -8.09 4.29 23.27
CA ASP A 307 -7.71 3.39 24.37
C ASP A 307 -7.88 1.90 24.00
N GLU A 308 -8.83 1.57 23.11
CA GLU A 308 -9.02 0.24 22.50
C GLU A 308 -8.04 -0.07 21.35
N ARG A 309 -7.09 0.83 21.10
CA ARG A 309 -6.08 0.80 20.02
C ARG A 309 -6.67 0.70 18.61
N GLN A 310 -7.90 1.18 18.42
CA GLN A 310 -8.54 1.38 17.12
C GLN A 310 -8.09 2.73 16.53
N ILE A 311 -7.97 2.82 15.20
CA ILE A 311 -7.76 4.10 14.52
C ILE A 311 -9.01 4.95 14.68
N GLY A 312 -8.96 5.97 15.53
CA GLY A 312 -10.05 6.93 15.71
C GLY A 312 -9.97 8.12 14.74
N SER A 313 -8.74 8.53 14.39
CA SER A 313 -8.49 9.56 13.36
C SER A 313 -7.15 9.28 12.66
N ALA A 314 -7.05 9.64 11.38
CA ALA A 314 -5.82 9.55 10.61
C ALA A 314 -5.71 10.66 9.57
N ILE A 315 -4.48 11.05 9.25
CA ILE A 315 -4.14 11.97 8.16
C ILE A 315 -3.08 11.30 7.29
N ALA A 316 -3.40 11.05 6.02
CA ALA A 316 -2.40 10.74 5.00
C ALA A 316 -1.89 12.06 4.40
N VAL A 317 -0.59 12.31 4.53
CA VAL A 317 0.05 13.57 4.15
C VAL A 317 0.44 13.53 2.67
N ASP A 318 0.24 14.66 1.96
CA ASP A 318 0.60 14.83 0.55
C ASP A 318 0.15 13.68 -0.37
N VAL A 319 -1.13 13.27 -0.27
CA VAL A 319 -1.72 12.32 -1.22
C VAL A 319 -1.75 12.99 -2.60
N LEU A 320 -1.14 12.34 -3.60
CA LEU A 320 -0.88 12.89 -4.92
C LEU A 320 -2.14 13.47 -5.56
N GLY A 321 -2.19 14.80 -5.57
CA GLY A 321 -3.29 15.62 -6.08
C GLY A 321 -4.39 15.99 -5.08
N LEU A 322 -4.57 15.24 -4.01
CA LEU A 322 -5.57 15.55 -2.98
C LEU A 322 -4.98 16.42 -1.85
N GLY A 323 -3.66 16.43 -1.69
CA GLY A 323 -2.99 16.97 -0.52
C GLY A 323 -3.29 16.12 0.71
N ASP A 324 -3.45 16.73 1.87
CA ASP A 324 -3.79 15.99 3.09
C ASP A 324 -5.21 15.42 3.04
N VAL A 325 -5.30 14.09 3.17
CA VAL A 325 -6.56 13.35 3.28
C VAL A 325 -6.76 12.95 4.75
N ARG A 326 -7.88 13.38 5.33
CA ARG A 326 -8.22 13.18 6.75
C ARG A 326 -9.33 12.13 6.83
N GLY A 327 -9.19 11.15 7.71
CA GLY A 327 -10.20 10.13 8.00
C GLY A 327 -10.55 10.12 9.48
N SER A 328 -11.83 10.21 9.82
CA SER A 328 -12.33 10.19 11.20
C SER A 328 -13.32 9.03 11.38
N MET A 329 -13.16 8.25 12.44
CA MET A 329 -14.05 7.13 12.77
C MET A 329 -15.42 7.65 13.21
N THR A 330 -16.48 7.07 12.66
CA THR A 330 -17.88 7.42 12.96
C THR A 330 -18.66 6.28 13.62
N SER A 331 -18.19 5.05 13.52
CA SER A 331 -18.77 3.89 14.22
C SER A 331 -17.69 2.82 14.45
N ALA A 332 -17.69 2.23 15.63
CA ALA A 332 -16.96 1.00 15.93
C ALA A 332 -17.97 -0.06 16.39
N GLN A 333 -17.88 -1.26 15.82
CA GLN A 333 -18.77 -2.38 16.12
C GLN A 333 -17.94 -3.64 16.33
N HIS A 334 -18.02 -4.18 17.54
CA HIS A 334 -17.57 -5.53 17.84
C HIS A 334 -18.74 -6.48 17.67
N VAL A 335 -18.56 -7.56 16.92
CA VAL A 335 -19.61 -8.56 16.68
C VAL A 335 -19.03 -9.91 17.03
N GLU A 336 -19.60 -10.58 18.04
CA GLU A 336 -19.33 -12.02 18.22
C GLU A 336 -19.73 -12.71 16.92
N ALA A 337 -18.73 -13.25 16.20
CA ALA A 337 -19.02 -14.02 15.01
C ALA A 337 -19.81 -15.27 15.44
N PRO A 338 -20.96 -15.58 14.82
CA PRO A 338 -21.56 -16.90 15.05
C PRO A 338 -20.49 -17.96 14.72
N PRO A 339 -20.40 -19.05 15.49
CA PRO A 339 -19.35 -20.04 15.29
C PRO A 339 -19.33 -20.46 13.83
N LEU A 340 -18.16 -20.28 13.19
CA LEU A 340 -17.97 -20.70 11.81
C LEU A 340 -18.31 -22.18 11.73
N LYS A 341 -19.41 -22.48 11.04
CA LYS A 341 -19.78 -23.85 10.69
C LYS A 341 -18.85 -24.28 9.58
N PHE A 342 -17.67 -24.75 9.97
CA PHE A 342 -16.84 -25.56 9.09
C PHE A 342 -17.63 -26.84 8.87
N ASP A 343 -18.19 -26.98 7.67
CA ASP A 343 -18.72 -28.25 7.23
C ASP A 343 -17.51 -29.10 6.82
N ASP A 344 -17.15 -30.07 7.66
CA ASP A 344 -16.08 -31.04 7.39
C ASP A 344 -16.37 -31.91 6.14
N SER A 345 -17.53 -31.74 5.47
CA SER A 345 -17.95 -32.46 4.27
C SER A 345 -18.08 -31.63 2.99
N GLU A 346 -17.96 -30.29 3.02
CA GLU A 346 -17.97 -29.49 1.78
C GLU A 346 -16.56 -29.33 1.17
N HIS A 347 -16.44 -29.65 -0.12
CA HIS A 347 -15.19 -29.54 -0.87
C HIS A 347 -14.68 -28.08 -0.91
N PRO A 348 -13.36 -27.86 -0.94
CA PRO A 348 -12.82 -26.52 -1.09
C PRO A 348 -13.35 -25.86 -2.35
N ILE A 349 -13.80 -24.61 -2.23
CA ILE A 349 -14.06 -23.76 -3.38
C ILE A 349 -12.73 -23.63 -4.13
N HIS A 350 -12.64 -24.26 -5.30
CA HIS A 350 -11.52 -24.09 -6.21
C HIS A 350 -11.46 -22.62 -6.64
N VAL A 351 -10.67 -21.82 -5.92
CA VAL A 351 -9.89 -20.78 -6.59
C VAL A 351 -8.91 -21.55 -7.47
N GLU A 352 -9.07 -21.39 -8.79
CA GLU A 352 -8.26 -22.06 -9.80
C GLU A 352 -6.83 -21.52 -9.74
N ALA A 353 -6.04 -22.05 -8.81
CA ALA A 353 -4.60 -21.97 -8.84
C ALA A 353 -4.13 -22.76 -10.06
N ALA A 354 -3.54 -22.07 -11.04
CA ALA A 354 -2.87 -22.73 -12.15
C ALA A 354 -1.81 -23.71 -11.61
N PRO A 355 -1.65 -24.90 -12.21
CA PRO A 355 -0.78 -25.92 -11.65
C PRO A 355 0.67 -25.47 -11.66
N PHE A 356 1.33 -25.64 -10.52
CA PHE A 356 2.78 -25.81 -10.49
C PHE A 356 3.03 -27.29 -10.79
N ASP A 357 3.58 -27.58 -11.98
CA ASP A 357 4.21 -28.88 -12.23
C ASP A 357 5.50 -29.02 -11.38
N GLU A 358 5.86 -30.27 -11.09
CA GLU A 358 6.88 -30.72 -10.12
C GLU A 358 8.34 -30.42 -10.52
#